data_AF-A0A8S0FKF9-F1
#
_entry.id   AF-A0A8S0FKF9-F1
#
_cell.length_a   1.000
_cell.length_b   1.000
_cell.length_c   1.000
_cell.angle_alpha   90.00
_cell.angle_beta   90.00
_cell.angle_gamma   90.00
#
_symmetry.space_group_name_H-M   'P 1'
#
loop_
_entity.id
_entity.type
_entity.pdbx_description
1 polymer ?
#
loop_
_entity_poly.entity_id
_entity_poly.type
_entity_poly.pdbx_seq_one_letter_code
_entity_poly.pdbx_strand_id
1 'polypeptide(L)'
;MICWHARDIVDLIDARVKLKKQGKNFHACCPFHNEKTPSFTVNGEKQFYHCFGCGAHGNAIDFLMNYDKLEFVETVEELAAMHNLEVPFEAGSGPSQIERHQRQTLYQLMDGLNTFYQQSLQQPVAMSARQYLEKRGLSHEVIARFAIGFAPPGWDNVLKRFGGNPENRQSWHD
;
A
#
# COMPACT_ATOMS: atom_id res chain seq x y z
N MET A 1 -24.91 -0.36 -20.40
CA MET A 1 -25.62 -0.66 -19.14
C MET A 1 -24.56 -0.74 -18.04
N ILE A 2 -24.19 0.40 -17.47
CA ILE A 2 -23.15 0.47 -16.43
C ILE A 2 -23.85 0.11 -15.12
N CYS A 3 -23.57 -1.06 -14.56
CA CYS A 3 -24.17 -1.50 -13.30
C CYS A 3 -23.62 -0.66 -12.14
N TRP A 4 -24.25 0.48 -11.89
CA TRP A 4 -24.15 1.30 -10.68
C TRP A 4 -24.74 0.57 -9.46
N HIS A 5 -24.16 -0.56 -9.08
CA HIS A 5 -24.37 -1.09 -7.74
C HIS A 5 -23.19 -0.61 -6.89
N ALA A 6 -23.41 0.46 -6.14
CA ALA A 6 -22.53 0.84 -5.04
C ALA A 6 -22.27 -0.40 -4.17
N ARG A 7 -21.05 -0.94 -4.24
CA ARG A 7 -20.53 -1.99 -3.36
C ARG A 7 -19.30 -1.44 -2.65
N ASP A 8 -19.54 -0.31 -2.00
CA ASP A 8 -18.53 0.65 -1.53
C ASP A 8 -17.57 0.03 -0.50
N ILE A 9 -18.09 -0.62 0.56
CA ILE A 9 -17.21 -1.30 1.55
C ILE A 9 -16.82 -2.74 1.20
N VAL A 10 -17.71 -3.51 0.55
CA VAL A 10 -17.48 -4.95 0.34
C VAL A 10 -16.39 -5.18 -0.71
N ASP A 11 -16.47 -4.48 -1.85
CA ASP A 11 -15.48 -4.65 -2.91
C ASP A 11 -14.11 -4.10 -2.46
N LEU A 12 -14.10 -2.99 -1.71
CA LEU A 12 -12.89 -2.41 -1.12
C LEU A 12 -12.16 -3.35 -0.17
N ILE A 13 -12.91 -4.02 0.72
CA ILE A 13 -12.33 -4.98 1.65
C ILE A 13 -11.95 -6.27 0.92
N ASP A 14 -12.76 -6.79 0.00
CA ASP A 14 -12.47 -8.04 -0.72
C ASP A 14 -11.19 -7.96 -1.58
N ALA A 15 -10.83 -6.77 -2.03
CA ALA A 15 -9.56 -6.51 -2.72
C ALA A 15 -8.34 -6.79 -1.82
N ARG A 16 -8.47 -6.61 -0.50
CA ARG A 16 -7.38 -6.73 0.49
C ARG A 16 -7.47 -8.02 1.30
N VAL A 17 -8.68 -8.39 1.74
CA VAL A 17 -8.98 -9.55 2.58
C VAL A 17 -10.09 -10.34 1.92
N LYS A 18 -9.82 -11.59 1.54
CA LYS A 18 -10.81 -12.40 0.82
C LYS A 18 -12.04 -12.70 1.68
N LEU A 19 -13.18 -12.19 1.24
CA LEU A 19 -14.46 -12.28 1.93
C LEU A 19 -15.28 -13.48 1.44
N LYS A 20 -15.92 -14.19 2.37
CA LYS A 20 -16.89 -15.25 2.06
C LYS A 20 -18.31 -14.79 2.39
N LYS A 21 -19.21 -14.82 1.41
CA LYS A 21 -20.62 -14.47 1.61
C LYS A 21 -21.34 -15.51 2.48
N GLN A 22 -22.07 -15.05 3.49
CA GLN A 22 -22.92 -15.88 4.35
C GLN A 22 -24.20 -15.12 4.71
N GLY A 23 -25.31 -15.53 4.10
CA GLY A 23 -26.58 -14.81 4.22
C GLY A 23 -26.47 -13.39 3.64
N LYS A 24 -26.80 -12.38 4.46
CA LYS A 24 -26.71 -10.96 4.10
C LYS A 24 -25.33 -10.33 4.33
N ASN A 25 -24.47 -10.99 5.10
CA ASN A 25 -23.16 -10.48 5.49
C ASN A 25 -22.03 -11.24 4.78
N PHE A 26 -20.82 -10.71 4.91
CA PHE A 26 -19.58 -11.32 4.45
C PHE A 26 -18.65 -11.55 5.64
N HIS A 27 -17.85 -12.61 5.59
CA HIS A 27 -17.00 -13.02 6.71
C HIS A 27 -15.57 -13.35 6.26
N ALA A 28 -14.60 -13.08 7.14
CA ALA A 28 -13.20 -13.46 6.98
C ALA A 28 -12.49 -13.62 8.35
N CYS A 29 -11.24 -14.08 8.33
CA CYS A 29 -10.34 -13.87 9.46
C CYS A 29 -9.98 -12.38 9.54
N CYS A 30 -9.94 -11.84 10.75
CA CYS A 30 -9.65 -10.44 10.97
C CYS A 30 -8.22 -10.10 10.55
N PRO A 31 -8.02 -9.02 9.78
CA PRO A 31 -6.69 -8.55 9.43
C PRO A 31 -5.99 -7.80 10.57
N PHE A 32 -6.74 -7.37 11.59
CA PHE A 32 -6.25 -6.50 12.67
C PHE A 32 -5.74 -7.27 13.89
N HIS A 33 -5.96 -8.59 13.96
CA HIS A 33 -5.39 -9.44 15.00
C HIS A 33 -5.26 -10.87 14.50
N ASN A 34 -4.37 -11.65 15.13
CA ASN A 34 -4.10 -13.01 14.69
C ASN A 34 -5.12 -14.00 15.25
N GLU A 35 -5.97 -14.56 14.39
CA GLU A 35 -6.98 -15.56 14.75
C GLU A 35 -7.07 -16.69 13.71
N LYS A 36 -7.56 -17.86 14.13
CA LYS A 36 -7.77 -19.03 13.24
C LYS A 36 -9.22 -19.20 12.80
N THR A 37 -10.17 -18.63 13.54
CA THR A 37 -11.59 -18.69 13.27
C THR A 37 -12.05 -17.34 12.73
N PRO A 38 -12.95 -17.30 11.73
CA PRO A 38 -13.40 -16.02 11.17
C PRO A 38 -14.27 -15.27 12.19
N SER A 39 -13.80 -14.11 12.68
CA SER A 39 -14.60 -13.21 13.52
C SER A 39 -14.87 -11.84 12.88
N PHE A 40 -14.34 -11.60 11.68
CA PHE A 40 -14.53 -10.36 10.94
C PHE A 40 -15.77 -10.45 10.05
N THR A 41 -16.70 -9.52 10.23
CA THR A 41 -17.97 -9.45 9.49
C THR A 41 -18.09 -8.11 8.76
N VAL A 42 -18.50 -8.13 7.50
CA VAL A 42 -18.81 -6.95 6.69
C VAL A 42 -20.28 -6.98 6.29
N ASN A 43 -20.99 -5.88 6.52
CA ASN A 43 -22.36 -5.69 6.07
C ASN A 43 -22.40 -4.70 4.90
N GLY A 44 -22.67 -5.20 3.69
CA GLY A 44 -22.72 -4.37 2.48
C GLY A 44 -24.00 -3.54 2.32
N GLU A 45 -25.05 -3.80 3.09
CA GLU A 45 -26.27 -2.98 3.06
C GLU A 45 -26.12 -1.75 3.98
N LYS A 46 -25.55 -1.97 5.16
CA LYS A 46 -25.32 -0.96 6.20
C LYS A 46 -23.95 -0.30 6.11
N GLN A 47 -23.10 -0.72 5.18
CA GLN A 47 -21.79 -0.12 4.88
C GLN A 47 -20.84 -0.03 6.09
N PHE A 48 -20.71 -1.10 6.87
CA PHE A 48 -19.76 -1.17 7.98
C PHE A 48 -19.14 -2.57 8.12
N TYR A 49 -18.00 -2.62 8.81
CA TYR A 49 -17.38 -3.85 9.28
C TYR A 49 -17.33 -3.89 10.81
N HIS A 50 -17.29 -5.10 11.36
CA HIS A 50 -17.08 -5.34 12.78
C HIS A 50 -16.36 -6.67 12.99
N CYS A 51 -15.38 -6.68 13.88
CA CYS A 51 -14.65 -7.86 14.32
C CYS A 51 -15.12 -8.25 15.73
N PHE A 52 -15.73 -9.43 15.86
CA PHE A 52 -16.17 -9.93 17.16
C PHE A 52 -15.03 -10.44 18.06
N GLY A 53 -13.84 -10.71 17.52
CA GLY A 53 -12.66 -11.10 18.30
C GLY A 53 -11.95 -9.93 18.99
N CYS A 54 -11.60 -8.88 18.24
CA CYS A 54 -10.83 -7.75 18.76
C CYS A 54 -11.60 -6.42 18.92
N GLY A 55 -12.88 -6.35 18.50
CA GLY A 55 -13.69 -5.14 18.58
C GLY A 55 -13.41 -4.08 17.51
N ALA A 56 -12.49 -4.34 16.57
CA ALA A 56 -12.25 -3.44 15.44
C ALA A 56 -13.54 -3.27 14.64
N HIS A 57 -13.91 -2.03 14.33
CA HIS A 57 -15.15 -1.69 13.64
C HIS A 57 -15.00 -0.36 12.90
N GLY A 58 -15.86 -0.14 11.93
CA GLY A 58 -15.88 1.13 11.21
C GLY A 58 -16.49 1.00 9.81
N ASN A 59 -16.36 2.06 9.04
CA ASN A 59 -16.75 2.13 7.63
C ASN A 59 -15.55 1.87 6.69
N ALA A 60 -15.72 2.15 5.39
CA ALA A 60 -14.67 1.99 4.38
C ALA A 60 -13.42 2.85 4.67
N ILE A 61 -13.60 4.09 5.11
CA ILE A 61 -12.51 5.02 5.47
C ILE A 61 -11.74 4.45 6.68
N ASP A 62 -12.47 4.08 7.73
CA ASP A 62 -11.85 3.50 8.93
C ASP A 62 -11.04 2.24 8.60
N PHE A 63 -11.54 1.42 7.68
CA PHE A 63 -10.83 0.23 7.24
C PHE A 63 -9.51 0.59 6.55
N LEU A 64 -9.52 1.51 5.57
CA LEU A 64 -8.33 1.93 4.83
C LEU A 64 -7.29 2.57 5.76
N MET A 65 -7.72 3.48 6.63
CA MET A 65 -6.83 4.12 7.60
C MET A 65 -6.15 3.08 8.49
N ASN A 66 -6.90 2.09 8.99
CA ASN A 66 -6.35 1.09 9.90
C ASN A 66 -5.53 0.00 9.19
N TYR A 67 -5.91 -0.39 7.97
CA TYR A 67 -5.31 -1.49 7.22
C TYR A 67 -4.12 -1.01 6.37
N ASP A 68 -4.29 0.06 5.59
CA ASP A 68 -3.25 0.62 4.72
C ASP A 68 -2.38 1.67 5.43
N LYS A 69 -2.71 2.05 6.67
CA LYS A 69 -2.00 3.08 7.45
C LYS A 69 -1.99 4.45 6.77
N LEU A 70 -3.09 4.77 6.09
CA LEU A 70 -3.30 6.05 5.44
C LEU A 70 -3.83 7.08 6.45
N GLU A 71 -3.41 8.34 6.26
CA GLU A 71 -4.06 9.47 6.91
C GLU A 71 -5.44 9.73 6.28
N PHE A 72 -6.28 10.52 6.96
CA PHE A 72 -7.65 10.75 6.50
C PHE A 72 -7.70 11.37 5.09
N VAL A 73 -6.89 12.41 4.84
CA VAL A 73 -6.84 13.07 3.52
C VAL A 73 -6.38 12.10 2.45
N GLU A 74 -5.34 11.32 2.71
CA GLU A 74 -4.84 10.31 1.79
C GLU A 74 -5.88 9.22 1.50
N THR A 75 -6.65 8.84 2.52
CA THR A 75 -7.75 7.88 2.37
C THR A 75 -8.85 8.42 1.46
N VAL A 76 -9.19 9.72 1.58
CA VAL A 76 -10.16 10.38 0.70
C VAL A 76 -9.62 10.49 -0.73
N GLU A 77 -8.35 10.85 -0.90
CA GLU A 77 -7.67 10.89 -2.20
C GLU A 77 -7.68 9.51 -2.88
N GLU A 78 -7.38 8.45 -2.14
CA GLU A 78 -7.34 7.06 -2.62
C GLU A 78 -8.73 6.55 -3.02
N LEU A 79 -9.76 6.82 -2.21
CA LEU A 79 -11.15 6.51 -2.54
C LEU A 79 -11.61 7.27 -3.78
N ALA A 80 -11.29 8.56 -3.87
CA ALA A 80 -11.63 9.37 -5.04
C ALA A 80 -10.95 8.82 -6.31
N ALA A 81 -9.67 8.47 -6.23
CA ALA A 81 -8.91 7.89 -7.34
C ALA A 81 -9.52 6.55 -7.81
N MET A 82 -9.92 5.66 -6.88
CA MET A 82 -10.60 4.40 -7.22
C MET A 82 -11.90 4.62 -8.00
N HIS A 83 -12.59 5.75 -7.75
CA HIS A 83 -13.82 6.13 -8.43
C HIS A 83 -13.63 7.12 -9.59
N ASN A 84 -12.37 7.44 -9.97
CA ASN A 84 -12.03 8.48 -10.94
C ASN A 84 -12.69 9.85 -10.63
N LEU A 85 -12.73 10.21 -9.34
CA LEU A 85 -13.22 11.49 -8.84
C LEU A 85 -12.04 12.38 -8.47
N GLU A 86 -12.18 13.68 -8.68
CA GLU A 86 -11.26 14.68 -8.15
C GLU A 86 -11.71 15.13 -6.76
N VAL A 87 -10.78 15.27 -5.83
CA VAL A 87 -11.04 15.83 -4.50
C VAL A 87 -10.89 17.35 -4.56
N PRO A 88 -11.96 18.14 -4.42
CA PRO A 88 -11.84 19.59 -4.33
C PRO A 88 -11.26 19.97 -2.98
N PHE A 89 -10.28 20.87 -2.99
CA PHE A 89 -9.75 21.49 -1.77
C PHE A 89 -10.22 22.93 -1.69
N GLU A 90 -10.67 23.37 -0.51
CA GLU A 90 -10.90 24.79 -0.25
C GLU A 90 -9.55 25.53 -0.33
N ALA A 91 -9.57 26.80 -0.74
CA ALA A 91 -8.35 27.59 -0.92
C ALA A 91 -7.49 27.57 0.37
N GLY A 92 -6.32 26.94 0.30
CA GLY A 92 -5.38 26.82 1.42
C GLY A 92 -5.59 25.62 2.36
N SER A 93 -6.58 24.75 2.12
CA SER A 93 -6.87 23.56 2.94
C SER A 93 -6.29 22.25 2.40
N GLY A 94 -5.89 22.23 1.13
CA GLY A 94 -5.20 21.09 0.52
C GLY A 94 -3.70 21.14 0.75
N PRO A 95 -2.98 20.05 0.41
CA PRO A 95 -1.52 20.06 0.42
C PRO A 95 -1.03 21.26 -0.39
N SER A 96 -0.17 22.07 0.21
CA SER A 96 0.50 23.16 -0.48
C SER A 96 1.21 22.64 -1.72
N GLN A 97 1.42 23.50 -2.73
CA GLN A 97 2.21 23.09 -3.90
C GLN A 97 3.60 22.57 -3.49
N ILE A 98 4.15 23.07 -2.39
CA ILE A 98 5.42 22.63 -1.80
C ILE A 98 5.29 21.18 -1.30
N GLU A 99 4.27 20.85 -0.49
CA GLU A 99 4.07 19.49 0.02
C GLU A 99 3.79 18.49 -1.12
N ARG A 100 3.00 18.88 -2.12
CA ARG A 100 2.76 18.03 -3.30
C ARG A 100 4.04 17.77 -4.09
N HIS A 101 4.86 18.81 -4.29
CA HIS A 101 6.15 18.69 -4.95
C HIS A 101 7.12 17.82 -4.14
N GLN A 102 7.20 18.00 -2.82
CA GLN A 102 8.00 17.17 -1.93
C GLN A 102 7.57 15.70 -1.97
N ARG A 103 6.26 15.40 -1.88
CA ARG A 103 5.73 14.03 -2.04
C ARG A 103 6.15 13.45 -3.39
N GLN A 104 6.02 14.22 -4.46
CA GLN A 104 6.42 13.77 -5.80
C GLN A 104 7.92 13.47 -5.90
N THR A 105 8.77 14.32 -5.32
CA THR A 105 10.23 14.11 -5.27
C THR A 105 10.58 12.86 -4.45
N LEU A 106 9.91 12.63 -3.33
CA LEU A 106 10.08 11.42 -2.52
C LEU A 106 9.67 10.16 -3.30
N TYR A 107 8.55 10.19 -4.02
CA TYR A 107 8.14 9.06 -4.87
C TYR A 107 9.15 8.78 -5.99
N GLN A 108 9.69 9.82 -6.64
CA GLN A 108 10.74 9.67 -7.64
C GLN A 108 12.02 9.06 -7.04
N LEU A 109 12.39 9.47 -5.83
CA LEU A 109 13.52 8.87 -5.10
C LEU A 109 13.25 7.39 -4.81
N MET A 110 12.06 7.05 -4.31
CA MET A 110 11.68 5.66 -4.02
C MET A 110 11.69 4.78 -5.27
N ASP A 111 11.21 5.28 -6.41
CA ASP A 111 11.27 4.56 -7.69
C ASP A 111 12.71 4.35 -8.16
N GLY A 112 13.57 5.37 -8.01
CA GLY A 112 15.00 5.27 -8.26
C GLY A 112 15.69 4.22 -7.38
N LEU A 113 15.36 4.16 -6.09
CA LEU A 113 15.87 3.16 -5.15
C LEU A 113 15.41 1.75 -5.50
N ASN A 114 14.12 1.59 -5.81
CA ASN A 114 13.54 0.32 -6.24
C ASN A 114 14.27 -0.22 -7.47
N THR A 115 14.45 0.63 -8.49
CA THR A 115 15.21 0.30 -9.71
C THR A 115 16.65 -0.10 -9.38
N PHE A 116 17.32 0.66 -8.51
CA PHE A 116 18.70 0.36 -8.10
C PHE A 116 18.83 -1.03 -7.46
N TYR A 117 17.92 -1.41 -6.57
CA TYR A 117 17.97 -2.73 -5.92
C TYR A 117 17.61 -3.86 -6.88
N GLN A 118 16.64 -3.68 -7.78
CA GLN A 118 16.35 -4.65 -8.83
C GLN A 118 17.56 -4.89 -9.75
N GLN A 119 18.25 -3.83 -10.15
CA GLN A 119 19.49 -3.93 -10.94
C GLN A 119 20.61 -4.60 -10.15
N SER A 120 20.71 -4.32 -8.85
CA SER A 120 21.70 -4.92 -7.97
C SER A 120 21.53 -6.44 -7.84
N LEU A 121 20.30 -6.96 -7.93
CA LEU A 121 20.02 -8.41 -7.93
C LEU A 121 20.60 -9.12 -9.16
N GLN A 122 20.81 -8.41 -10.27
CA GLN A 122 21.41 -8.97 -11.48
C GLN A 122 22.94 -9.02 -11.44
N GLN A 123 23.56 -8.32 -10.49
CA GLN A 123 25.01 -8.25 -10.38
C GLN A 123 25.62 -9.56 -9.85
N PRO A 124 26.90 -9.84 -10.14
CA PRO A 124 27.58 -11.04 -9.65
C PRO A 124 27.55 -11.18 -8.12
N VAL A 125 27.64 -10.06 -7.39
CA VAL A 125 27.60 -10.02 -5.91
C VAL A 125 26.28 -10.58 -5.33
N ALA A 126 25.20 -10.58 -6.10
CA ALA A 126 23.88 -11.05 -5.69
C ALA A 126 23.63 -12.53 -6.01
N MET A 127 24.67 -13.30 -6.39
CA MET A 127 24.52 -14.72 -6.77
C MET A 127 23.85 -15.55 -5.66
N SER A 128 24.25 -15.37 -4.40
CA SER A 128 23.67 -16.07 -3.26
C SER A 128 22.19 -15.73 -3.06
N ALA A 129 21.81 -14.47 -3.25
CA ALA A 129 20.42 -14.02 -3.17
C ALA A 129 19.56 -14.62 -4.28
N ARG A 130 20.05 -14.66 -5.53
CA ARG A 130 19.35 -15.31 -6.64
C ARG A 130 19.13 -16.81 -6.40
N GLN A 131 20.16 -17.51 -5.94
CA GLN A 131 20.05 -18.93 -5.57
C GLN A 131 19.05 -19.15 -4.43
N TYR A 132 18.99 -18.24 -3.46
CA TYR A 132 18.02 -18.30 -2.37
C TYR A 132 16.57 -18.15 -2.89
N LEU A 133 16.32 -17.18 -3.76
CA LEU A 133 15.00 -16.96 -4.36
C LEU A 133 14.55 -18.17 -5.20
N GLU A 134 15.45 -18.75 -5.98
CA GLU A 134 15.20 -19.97 -6.75
C GLU A 134 14.85 -21.15 -5.85
N LYS A 135 15.62 -21.38 -4.77
CA LYS A 135 15.32 -22.42 -3.77
C LYS A 135 13.96 -22.22 -3.09
N ARG A 136 13.47 -20.99 -3.01
CA ARG A 136 12.14 -20.65 -2.47
C ARG A 136 11.02 -20.80 -3.51
N GLY A 137 11.36 -21.14 -4.76
CA GLY A 137 10.41 -21.36 -5.84
C GLY A 137 9.92 -20.07 -6.51
N LEU A 138 10.62 -18.95 -6.37
CA LEU A 138 10.23 -17.70 -7.01
C LEU A 138 10.74 -17.68 -8.46
N SER A 139 9.82 -17.62 -9.42
CA SER A 139 10.15 -17.47 -10.83
C SER A 139 10.64 -16.06 -11.15
N HIS A 140 11.35 -15.92 -12.27
CA HIS A 140 11.75 -14.60 -12.77
C HIS A 140 10.56 -13.65 -13.00
N GLU A 141 9.42 -14.18 -13.42
CA GLU A 141 8.19 -13.39 -13.59
C GLU A 141 7.69 -12.83 -12.25
N VAL A 142 7.68 -13.64 -11.18
CA VAL A 142 7.30 -13.20 -9.83
C VAL A 142 8.29 -12.16 -9.31
N ILE A 143 9.59 -12.40 -9.49
CA ILE A 143 10.66 -11.46 -9.09
C ILE A 143 10.45 -10.11 -9.77
N ALA A 144 10.17 -10.09 -11.08
CA ALA A 144 9.94 -8.86 -11.84
C ALA A 144 8.62 -8.18 -11.43
N ARG A 145 7.52 -8.93 -11.33
CA ARG A 145 6.18 -8.40 -11.01
C ARG A 145 6.15 -7.73 -9.63
N PHE A 146 6.86 -8.29 -8.66
CA PHE A 146 6.93 -7.75 -7.30
C PHE A 146 8.17 -6.89 -7.06
N ALA A 147 8.91 -6.54 -8.12
CA ALA A 147 10.08 -5.66 -8.06
C ALA A 147 11.13 -6.10 -7.01
N ILE A 148 11.35 -7.41 -6.87
CA ILE A 148 12.28 -7.95 -5.87
C ILE A 148 13.71 -7.57 -6.24
N GLY A 149 14.41 -6.92 -5.31
CA GLY A 149 15.79 -6.47 -5.47
C GLY A 149 16.78 -7.09 -4.48
N PHE A 150 18.01 -6.60 -4.52
CA PHE A 150 19.10 -6.99 -3.61
C PHE A 150 19.84 -5.75 -3.11
N ALA A 151 20.03 -5.64 -1.79
CA ALA A 151 20.88 -4.61 -1.21
C ALA A 151 22.34 -5.09 -1.21
N PRO A 152 23.22 -4.50 -2.03
CA PRO A 152 24.63 -4.90 -2.05
C PRO A 152 25.32 -4.53 -0.73
N PRO A 153 26.41 -5.25 -0.36
CA PRO A 153 27.17 -4.93 0.84
C PRO A 153 27.68 -3.48 0.81
N GLY A 154 27.60 -2.79 1.94
CA GLY A 154 27.97 -1.38 2.09
C GLY A 154 26.82 -0.54 2.64
N TRP A 155 27.12 0.25 3.68
CA TRP A 155 26.12 1.05 4.39
C TRP A 155 25.77 2.36 3.67
N ASP A 156 26.63 2.83 2.77
CA ASP A 156 26.52 4.14 2.10
C ASP A 156 26.17 4.05 0.61
N ASN A 157 25.81 2.86 0.10
CA ASN A 157 25.51 2.64 -1.32
C ASN A 157 24.40 3.57 -1.85
N VAL A 158 23.33 3.72 -1.08
CA VAL A 158 22.23 4.65 -1.40
C VAL A 158 22.69 6.11 -1.32
N LEU A 159 23.42 6.48 -0.26
CA LEU A 159 23.91 7.85 -0.08
C LEU A 159 24.86 8.26 -1.22
N LYS A 160 25.76 7.38 -1.65
CA LYS A 160 26.66 7.64 -2.78
C LYS A 160 25.91 7.84 -4.08
N ARG A 161 24.82 7.10 -4.31
CA ARG A 161 24.08 7.11 -5.58
C ARG A 161 23.00 8.20 -5.64
N PHE A 162 22.32 8.46 -4.53
CA PHE A 162 21.14 9.34 -4.47
C PHE A 162 21.30 10.54 -3.54
N GLY A 163 22.30 10.52 -2.65
CA GLY A 163 22.59 11.60 -1.71
C GLY A 163 23.27 12.82 -2.35
N GLY A 164 23.62 12.78 -3.64
CA GLY A 164 24.19 13.92 -4.38
C GLY A 164 23.19 15.02 -4.72
N ASN A 165 21.89 14.74 -4.71
CA ASN A 165 20.86 15.73 -5.04
C ASN A 165 20.56 16.64 -3.82
N PRO A 166 20.78 17.97 -3.89
CA PRO A 166 20.51 18.89 -2.78
C PRO A 166 19.06 18.84 -2.28
N GLU A 167 18.10 18.62 -3.18
CA GLU A 167 16.67 18.52 -2.86
C GLU A 167 16.35 17.31 -1.97
N ASN A 168 17.12 16.21 -2.08
CA ASN A 168 16.94 14.99 -1.29
C ASN A 168 17.52 15.11 0.14
N ARG A 169 18.40 16.09 0.40
CA ARG A 169 18.99 16.30 1.74
C ARG A 169 18.18 17.27 2.59
N GLN A 170 17.45 18.19 1.96
CA GLN A 170 16.75 19.28 2.64
C GLN A 170 15.57 18.78 3.51
N SER A 171 15.04 17.58 3.24
CA SER A 171 13.89 17.00 3.96
C SER A 171 14.23 16.33 5.30
N TRP A 172 15.48 16.41 5.78
CA TRP A 172 15.97 15.67 6.95
C TRP A 172 16.30 16.56 8.16
N HIS A 173 15.99 17.86 8.10
CA HIS A 173 16.43 18.85 9.09
C HIS A 173 15.33 19.48 9.97
N ASP A 174 14.11 18.95 9.96
CA ASP A 174 13.06 19.35 10.90
C ASP A 174 12.72 18.23 11.90
#